data_AF-A0A1T3VSQ0-F1
#
_entry.id   AF-A0A1T3VSQ0-F1
#
_cell.length_a   1.000
_cell.length_b   1.000
_cell.length_c   1.000
_cell.angle_alpha   90.00
_cell.angle_beta   90.00
_cell.angle_gamma   90.00
#
_symmetry.space_group_name_H-M   'P 1'
#
loop_
_entity.id
_entity.type
_entity.pdbx_description
1 polymer ?
#
loop_
_entity_poly.entity_id
_entity_poly.type
_entity_poly.pdbx_seq_one_letter_code
_entity_poly.pdbx_strand_id
1 'polypeptide(L)' 'MTDSHVLQSSAVDTDLVTMIDAVFADHRSSRPSGAPVLDLDLWHSLDELGLVRLTESETSGGSGAGWAEAA' A
#
# COMPACT_ATOMS: atom_id res chain seq x y z
N MET A 1 16.18 17.59 18.72
CA MET A 1 15.03 17.09 17.96
C MET A 1 15.59 16.26 16.83
N THR A 2 16.13 15.10 17.18
CA THR A 2 16.72 14.15 16.23
C THR A 2 15.61 13.17 15.89
N ASP A 3 15.20 13.19 14.63
CA ASP A 3 14.24 12.28 14.00
C ASP A 3 14.52 10.84 14.40
N SER A 4 13.57 10.25 15.14
CA SER A 4 13.58 8.84 15.56
C SER A 4 13.31 7.87 14.40
N HIS A 5 13.31 8.33 13.15
CA HIS A 5 12.98 7.56 11.95
C HIS A 5 14.22 6.89 11.32
N VAL A 6 15.14 6.36 12.13
CA VAL A 6 16.35 5.67 11.64
C VAL A 6 16.45 4.22 12.15
N LEU A 7 15.48 3.76 12.96
CA LEU A 7 15.49 2.38 13.51
C LEU A 7 14.43 1.42 12.92
N GLN A 8 13.59 1.83 11.97
CA GLN A 8 12.60 0.95 11.33
C GLN A 8 13.19 0.16 10.13
N SER A 9 14.26 -0.61 10.32
CA SER A 9 14.98 -1.27 9.21
C SER A 9 15.09 -2.81 9.33
N SER A 10 14.11 -3.53 9.88
CA SER A 10 14.12 -5.01 9.70
C SER A 10 12.80 -5.74 9.86
N ALA A 11 11.76 -5.10 10.40
CA ALA A 11 10.41 -5.65 10.36
C ALA A 11 9.64 -4.85 9.32
N VAL A 12 9.00 -5.55 8.38
CA VAL A 12 8.03 -4.96 7.44
C VAL A 12 7.19 -3.94 8.19
N ASP A 13 7.10 -2.73 7.64
CA ASP A 13 6.36 -1.64 8.28
C ASP A 13 4.91 -2.09 8.59
N THR A 14 4.57 -2.09 9.87
CA THR A 14 3.29 -2.63 10.34
C THR A 14 2.13 -1.70 9.99
N ASP A 15 2.38 -0.40 9.89
CA ASP A 15 1.37 0.58 9.50
C ASP A 15 1.04 0.41 8.02
N LEU A 16 2.05 0.14 7.18
CA LEU A 16 1.86 -0.21 5.78
C LEU A 16 1.06 -1.52 5.61
N VAL A 17 1.40 -2.57 6.36
CA VAL A 17 0.64 -3.85 6.33
C VAL A 17 -0.81 -3.62 6.72
N THR A 18 -1.04 -2.87 7.81
CA THR A 18 -2.38 -2.56 8.30
C THR A 18 -3.20 -1.80 7.26
N MET A 19 -2.57 -0.85 6.55
CA MET A 19 -3.22 -0.10 5.47
C MET A 19 -3.60 -1.02 4.30
N ILE A 20 -2.69 -1.88 3.85
CA ILE A 20 -2.93 -2.82 2.75
C ILE A 20 -4.09 -3.76 3.09
N ASP A 21 -4.09 -4.31 4.30
CA ASP A 21 -5.16 -5.19 4.78
C ASP A 21 -6.53 -4.48 4.81
N ALA A 22 -6.56 -3.22 5.27
CA ALA A 22 -7.78 -2.43 5.30
C ALA A 22 -8.36 -2.19 3.89
N VAL A 23 -7.51 -1.82 2.91
CA VAL A 23 -7.93 -1.60 1.52
C VAL A 23 -8.54 -2.86 0.91
N PHE A 24 -7.90 -4.02 1.11
CA PHE A 24 -8.41 -5.27 0.56
C PHE A 24 -9.67 -5.78 1.29
N ALA A 25 -9.80 -5.54 2.59
CA ALA A 25 -11.00 -5.88 3.36
C ALA A 25 -12.22 -5.05 2.91
N ASP A 26 -12.03 -3.74 2.69
CA ASP A 26 -13.06 -2.85 2.16
C ASP A 26 -13.47 -3.27 0.74
N HIS A 27 -12.50 -3.49 -0.15
CA HIS A 27 -12.75 -3.95 -1.50
C HIS A 27 -13.56 -5.27 -1.54
N ARG A 28 -13.20 -6.24 -0.70
CA ARG A 28 -13.93 -7.53 -0.64
C ARG A 28 -15.37 -7.37 -0.16
N SER A 29 -15.62 -6.42 0.73
CA SER A 29 -16.95 -6.15 1.28
C SER A 29 -17.88 -5.46 0.26
N SER A 30 -17.30 -4.64 -0.63
CA SER A 30 -18.04 -3.92 -1.67
C SER A 30 -18.12 -4.68 -3.01
N ARG A 31 -17.36 -5.76 -3.19
CA ARG A 31 -17.23 -6.45 -4.49
C ARG A 31 -18.52 -7.15 -4.95
N PRO A 32 -19.09 -6.80 -6.12
CA PRO A 32 -20.21 -7.53 -6.72
C PRO A 32 -19.82 -8.97 -7.11
N SER A 33 -20.76 -9.91 -7.02
CA SER A 33 -20.55 -11.27 -7.54
C SER A 33 -20.32 -11.22 -9.05
N GLY A 34 -19.18 -11.75 -9.52
CA GLY A 34 -18.80 -11.73 -10.94
C GLY A 34 -17.99 -10.51 -11.37
N ALA A 35 -17.35 -9.82 -10.42
CA ALA A 35 -16.48 -8.67 -10.73
C ALA A 35 -15.43 -9.00 -11.81
N PRO A 36 -15.09 -7.99 -12.63
CA PRO A 36 -14.27 -8.15 -13.83
C PRO A 36 -12.88 -8.72 -13.53
N VAL A 37 -12.24 -9.25 -14.58
CA VAL A 37 -10.84 -9.72 -14.53
C VAL A 37 -9.88 -8.62 -14.05
N LEU A 38 -10.24 -7.35 -14.28
CA LEU A 38 -9.51 -6.16 -13.84
C LEU A 38 -10.48 -5.18 -13.20
N ASP A 39 -10.33 -4.94 -11.90
CA ASP A 39 -11.16 -4.00 -11.14
C ASP A 39 -10.50 -2.62 -11.12
N LEU A 40 -10.97 -1.72 -11.97
CA LEU A 40 -10.35 -0.39 -12.16
C LEU A 40 -10.51 0.52 -10.93
N ASP A 41 -11.58 0.36 -10.16
CA ASP A 41 -11.82 1.19 -8.98
C ASP A 41 -10.83 0.82 -7.86
N LEU A 42 -10.54 -0.48 -7.73
CA LEU A 42 -9.45 -0.96 -6.87
C LEU A 42 -8.10 -0.41 -7.33
N TRP A 43 -7.80 -0.45 -8.63
CA TRP A 43 -6.53 0.08 -9.15
C TRP A 43 -6.37 1.58 -8.92
N HIS A 44 -7.44 2.37 -9.06
CA HIS A 44 -7.40 3.80 -8.75
C HIS A 44 -7.11 4.03 -7.27
N SER A 45 -7.77 3.28 -6.39
CA SER A 45 -7.57 3.39 -4.94
C SER A 45 -6.13 3.07 -4.53
N LEU A 46 -5.52 2.07 -5.16
CA LEU A 46 -4.11 1.72 -4.94
C LEU A 46 -3.15 2.81 -5.46
N ASP A 47 -3.47 3.46 -6.58
CA ASP A 47 -2.65 4.54 -7.15
C ASP A 47 -2.70 5.80 -6.26
N GLU A 48 -3.88 6.18 -5.75
CA GLU A 48 -4.04 7.31 -4.82
C GLU A 48 -3.26 7.11 -3.51
N LEU A 49 -3.07 5.85 -3.09
CA LEU A 49 -2.28 5.48 -1.91
C LEU A 49 -0.79 5.25 -2.22
N GLY A 50 -0.36 5.39 -3.48
CA GLY A 50 1.01 5.11 -3.92
C GLY A 50 1.38 3.62 -3.91
N LEU A 51 0.42 2.73 -3.67
CA LEU A 51 0.61 1.28 -3.56
C LEU A 51 0.90 0.60 -4.90
N VAL A 52 0.64 1.28 -6.02
CA VAL A 52 1.12 0.84 -7.35
C VAL A 52 2.63 1.06 -7.51
N ARG A 53 3.21 1.96 -6.72
CA ARG A 53 4.61 2.41 -6.78
C ARG A 53 5.28 2.28 -5.41
N LEU A 54 5.09 1.14 -4.75
CA LEU A 54 5.52 0.86 -3.37
C LEU A 54 6.96 1.29 -3.08
N THR A 55 7.90 1.02 -3.98
CA THR A 55 9.32 1.32 -3.79
C THR A 55 9.75 2.71 -4.29
N GLU A 56 8.88 3.45 -4.98
CA GLU A 56 9.19 4.83 -5.36
C GLU A 56 9.00 5.76 -4.16
N SER A 57 9.69 6.91 -4.19
CA SER A 57 9.59 7.88 -3.11
C SER A 57 8.18 8.49 -3.00
N GLU A 58 7.78 8.83 -1.78
CA GLU A 58 6.53 9.56 -1.52
C GLU A 58 6.46 10.89 -2.27
N THR A 59 7.59 11.57 -2.41
CA THR A 59 7.72 12.81 -3.20
C THR A 59 7.44 12.63 -4.70
N SER A 60 7.49 11.40 -5.20
CA SER A 60 7.17 11.04 -6.58
C SER A 60 5.81 10.32 -6.69
N GLY A 61 5.06 10.22 -5.59
CA GLY A 61 3.77 9.54 -5.52
C GLY A 61 3.82 8.05 -5.19
N GLY A 62 4.95 7.52 -4.73
CA GLY A 62 5.06 6.15 -4.21
C GLY A 62 4.85 6.07 -2.69
N SER A 63 5.00 4.88 -2.10
CA SER A 63 4.88 4.69 -0.65
C SER A 63 6.22 4.74 0.10
N GLY A 64 7.35 4.86 -0.61
CA GLY A 64 8.69 4.88 -0.01
C GLY A 64 9.12 3.57 0.66
N ALA A 65 8.40 2.47 0.42
CA ALA A 65 8.61 1.18 1.04
C ALA A 65 9.90 0.49 0.55
N GLY A 66 10.47 -0.36 1.40
CA GLY A 66 11.62 -1.18 1.03
C GLY A 66 11.23 -2.39 0.19
N TRP A 67 12.25 -3.10 -0.30
CA TRP A 67 12.06 -4.34 -1.06
C TRP A 67 11.43 -5.47 -0.24
N ALA A 68 11.60 -5.48 1.09
CA ALA A 68 11.03 -6.51 1.94
C ALA A 68 9.51 -6.35 2.09
N GLU A 69 9.04 -5.10 2.08
CA GLU A 69 7.63 -4.73 2.12
C GLU A 69 6.92 -4.99 0.78
N ALA A 70 7.66 -4.97 -0.34
CA ALA A 70 7.13 -5.15 -1.68
C ALA A 70 7.11 -6.61 -2.19
N ALA A 71 7.66 -7.57 -1.42
CA ALA A 71 7.89 -8.96 -1.84
C ALA A 71 6.80 -9.95 -1.41
#